data_AF-A0A9D6QHV3-F1
#
_entry.id   AF-A0A9D6QHV3-F1
#
_cell.length_a   1.000
_cell.length_b   1.000
_cell.length_c   1.000
_cell.angle_alpha   90.00
_cell.angle_beta   90.00
_cell.angle_gamma   90.00
#
_symmetry.space_group_name_H-M   'P 1'
#
loop_
_entity.id
_entity.type
_entity.pdbx_description
1 polymer ?
#
loop_
_entity_poly.entity_id
_entity_poly.type
_entity_poly.pdbx_seq_one_letter_code
_entity_poly.pdbx_strand_id
1 'polypeptide(L)'
;MKKTKLGEFEELVLLTVAALQRDAYGVEIKRELEDRLKERLSVGSIQSALKRMEEKGFLTSEFGEATQKRGGKRKRIYATTSHAHKVLAEMKEIRAGLWSAMPKLAYELKLI
;
A
#
# COMPACT_ATOMS: atom_id res chain seq x y z
N MET A 1 -8.35 22.18 4.63
CA MET A 1 -7.42 21.04 4.55
C MET A 1 -7.08 20.79 3.09
N LYS A 2 -5.80 20.82 2.69
CA LYS A 2 -5.39 20.39 1.35
C LYS A 2 -5.89 18.95 1.16
N LYS A 3 -6.68 18.66 0.12
CA LYS A 3 -7.01 17.27 -0.24
C LYS A 3 -5.67 16.57 -0.48
N THR A 4 -5.25 15.72 0.45
CA THR A 4 -4.07 14.89 0.25
C THR A 4 -4.42 13.92 -0.86
N LYS A 5 -3.96 14.20 -2.09
CA LYS A 5 -4.15 13.29 -3.21
C LYS A 5 -3.23 12.10 -3.00
N LEU A 6 -3.83 10.94 -2.71
CA LEU A 6 -3.17 9.65 -2.72
C LEU A 6 -3.32 9.07 -4.12
N GLY A 7 -2.20 8.77 -4.77
CA GLY A 7 -2.23 8.02 -6.03
C GLY A 7 -2.66 6.56 -5.79
N GLU A 8 -3.14 5.88 -6.82
CA GLU A 8 -3.54 4.46 -6.72
C GLU A 8 -2.41 3.58 -6.18
N PHE A 9 -1.20 3.72 -6.74
CA PHE A 9 -0.04 2.96 -6.26
C PHE A 9 0.31 3.27 -4.80
N GLU A 10 0.13 4.51 -4.37
CA GLU A 10 0.40 4.91 -2.98
C GLU A 10 -0.63 4.33 -2.01
N GLU A 11 -1.90 4.24 -2.41
CA GLU A 11 -2.95 3.56 -1.66
C GLU A 11 -2.65 2.07 -1.50
N LEU A 12 -2.25 1.40 -2.58
CA LEU A 12 -1.87 -0.01 -2.54
C LEU A 12 -0.69 -0.25 -1.59
N VAL A 13 0.32 0.63 -1.60
CA VAL A 13 1.44 0.57 -0.67
C VAL A 13 0.97 0.76 0.78
N LEU A 14 0.12 1.74 1.07
CA LEU A 14 -0.41 1.96 2.43
C LEU A 14 -1.24 0.78 2.94
N LEU A 15 -2.12 0.23 2.11
CA LEU A 15 -2.90 -0.96 2.43
C LEU A 15 -2.00 -2.15 2.75
N THR A 16 -0.94 -2.33 1.96
CA THR A 16 0.02 -3.41 2.14
C THR A 16 0.78 -3.27 3.46
N VAL A 17 1.24 -2.06 3.80
CA VAL A 17 1.89 -1.81 5.09
C VAL A 17 0.94 -2.06 6.25
N ALA A 18 -0.33 -1.62 6.14
CA ALA A 18 -1.34 -1.89 7.17
C ALA A 18 -1.58 -3.40 7.37
N ALA A 19 -1.59 -4.18 6.28
CA ALA A 19 -1.82 -5.62 6.32
C ALA A 19 -0.64 -6.40 6.91
N LEU A 20 0.60 -6.01 6.58
CA LEU A 20 1.81 -6.73 6.99
C LEU A 20 2.25 -6.45 8.43
N GLN A 21 1.78 -5.35 9.05
CA GLN A 21 2.13 -5.00 10.44
C GLN A 21 3.64 -5.04 10.71
N ARG A 22 4.12 -5.93 11.60
CA ARG A 22 5.53 -6.05 11.99
C ARG A 22 6.44 -6.54 10.86
N ASP A 23 5.86 -7.15 9.83
CA ASP A 23 6.59 -7.66 8.66
C ASP A 23 6.65 -6.63 7.51
N ALA A 24 6.16 -5.41 7.71
CA ALA A 24 6.16 -4.36 6.70
C ALA A 24 7.56 -3.75 6.48
N TYR A 25 8.49 -4.53 5.94
CA TYR A 25 9.78 -4.04 5.42
C TYR A 25 9.80 -4.10 3.90
N GLY A 26 10.64 -3.27 3.27
CA GLY A 26 10.55 -3.00 1.83
C GLY A 26 10.57 -4.24 0.91
N VAL A 27 11.26 -5.32 1.30
CA VAL A 27 11.27 -6.58 0.53
C VAL A 27 9.93 -7.32 0.65
N GLU A 28 9.36 -7.41 1.85
CA GLU A 28 8.07 -8.08 2.04
C GLU A 28 6.91 -7.28 1.43
N ILE A 29 6.93 -5.95 1.58
CA ILE A 29 5.96 -5.05 0.97
C ILE A 29 5.94 -5.23 -0.55
N LYS A 30 7.13 -5.27 -1.17
CA LYS A 30 7.26 -5.51 -2.60
C LYS A 30 6.66 -6.85 -2.99
N ARG A 31 7.04 -7.93 -2.29
CA ARG A 31 6.56 -9.28 -2.56
C ARG A 31 5.04 -9.38 -2.47
N GLU A 32 4.45 -8.88 -1.38
CA GLU A 32 3.00 -8.89 -1.16
C GLU A 32 2.25 -8.13 -2.27
N LEU A 33 2.78 -6.97 -2.71
CA LEU A 33 2.21 -6.23 -3.83
C LEU A 33 2.33 -6.97 -5.17
N GLU A 34 3.49 -7.54 -5.48
CA GLU A 34 3.67 -8.33 -6.70
C GLU A 34 2.74 -9.55 -6.73
N ASP A 35 2.56 -10.23 -5.59
CA ASP A 35 1.69 -11.38 -5.45
C ASP A 35 0.21 -11.03 -5.65
N ARG A 36 -0.21 -9.83 -5.23
CA ARG A 36 -1.59 -9.34 -5.41
C ARG A 36 -1.84 -8.79 -6.82
N LEU A 37 -0.90 -8.02 -7.35
CA LEU A 37 -1.03 -7.35 -8.66
C LEU A 37 -0.68 -8.26 -9.83
N LYS A 38 -0.02 -9.40 -9.58
CA LYS A 38 0.49 -10.32 -10.61
C LYS A 38 1.43 -9.62 -11.60
N GLU A 39 2.18 -8.63 -11.12
CA GLU A 39 3.13 -7.84 -11.89
C GLU A 39 4.46 -7.71 -11.14
N ARG A 40 5.58 -7.55 -11.87
CA ARG A 40 6.88 -7.24 -11.26
C ARG A 40 7.00 -5.74 -10.98
N LEU A 41 7.41 -5.39 -9.78
CA LEU A 41 7.63 -4.01 -9.34
C LEU A 41 9.11 -3.71 -9.20
N SER A 42 9.51 -2.47 -9.46
CA SER A 42 10.87 -2.03 -9.17
C SER A 42 11.06 -1.76 -7.67
N VAL A 43 12.25 -2.01 -7.13
CA VAL A 43 12.58 -1.62 -5.75
C VAL A 43 12.50 -0.09 -5.59
N GLY A 44 12.91 0.67 -6.61
CA GLY A 44 12.89 2.13 -6.59
C GLY A 44 11.48 2.73 -6.46
N SER A 45 10.47 2.13 -7.11
CA SER A 45 9.08 2.60 -7.02
C SER A 45 8.52 2.39 -5.61
N ILE A 46 8.79 1.23 -4.99
CA ILE A 46 8.41 0.92 -3.60
C ILE A 46 9.07 1.91 -2.64
N GLN A 47 10.38 2.11 -2.74
CA GLN A 47 11.11 3.05 -1.87
C GLN A 47 10.61 4.49 -2.02
N SER A 48 10.33 4.92 -3.25
CA SER A 48 9.81 6.25 -3.53
C SER A 48 8.40 6.45 -2.96
N ALA A 49 7.53 5.44 -3.06
CA ALA A 49 6.19 5.50 -2.48
C ALA A 49 6.24 5.54 -0.95
N LEU A 50 7.04 4.67 -0.31
CA LEU A 50 7.22 4.65 1.14
C LEU A 50 7.70 6.01 1.66
N LYS A 51 8.72 6.61 1.02
CA LYS A 51 9.22 7.94 1.37
C LYS A 51 8.12 9.01 1.28
N ARG A 52 7.37 9.03 0.18
CA ARG A 52 6.25 9.99 0.02
C ARG A 52 5.17 9.78 1.07
N MET A 53 4.89 8.55 1.48
CA MET A 53 3.89 8.26 2.51
C MET A 53 4.35 8.69 3.90
N GLU A 54 5.64 8.55 4.21
CA GLU A 54 6.23 9.14 5.42
C GLU A 54 6.16 10.67 5.38
N GLU A 55 6.52 11.31 4.26
CA GLU A 55 6.45 12.77 4.07
C GLU A 55 5.01 13.31 4.22
N LYS A 56 4.01 12.52 3.81
CA LYS A 56 2.57 12.84 3.99
C LYS A 56 2.06 12.55 5.40
N GLY A 57 2.87 11.98 6.30
CA GLY A 57 2.47 11.62 7.66
C GLY A 57 1.57 10.37 7.75
N PHE A 58 1.54 9.57 6.69
CA PHE A 58 0.77 8.32 6.66
C PHE A 58 1.54 7.13 7.20
N LEU A 59 2.87 7.15 7.09
CA LEU A 59 3.74 6.11 7.64
C LEU A 59 4.71 6.70 8.65
N THR A 60 5.10 5.86 9.60
CA THR A 60 6.33 6.00 10.39
C THR A 60 7.22 4.80 10.10
N SER A 61 8.53 4.93 10.32
CA SER A 61 9.43 3.79 10.23
C SER A 61 10.48 3.77 11.33
N GLU A 62 10.93 2.57 11.65
CA GLU A 62 12.02 2.31 12.58
C GLU A 62 12.94 1.23 12.05
N PHE A 63 14.21 1.26 12.45
CA PHE A 63 15.10 0.16 12.17
C PHE A 63 14.88 -0.95 13.20
N GLY A 64 14.47 -2.12 12.73
CA GLY A 64 14.37 -3.32 13.56
C GLY A 64 15.73 -3.76 14.11
N GLU A 65 15.67 -4.84 14.89
CA GLU A 65 16.87 -5.42 15.50
C GLU A 65 17.89 -5.85 14.44
N ALA A 66 19.17 -5.74 14.78
CA ALA A 66 20.23 -6.29 13.95
C ALA A 66 20.04 -7.81 13.89
N THR A 67 19.94 -8.36 12.67
CA THR A 67 19.91 -9.82 12.52
C THR A 67 21.30 -10.35 12.91
N GLN A 68 21.36 -11.36 13.79
CA GLN A 68 22.63 -11.95 14.26
C GLN A 68 23.48 -12.65 13.17
N LYS A 69 23.10 -12.56 11.90
CA LYS A 69 23.93 -13.00 10.78
C LYS A 69 25.06 -11.99 10.56
N ARG A 70 26.31 -12.46 10.48
CA ARG A 70 27.50 -11.63 10.17
C ARG A 70 27.21 -10.73 8.95
N GLY A 71 27.18 -9.42 9.16
CA GLY A 71 26.89 -8.42 8.11
C GLY A 71 25.41 -8.04 7.93
N GLY A 72 24.52 -8.45 8.83
CA GLY A 72 23.08 -8.20 8.73
C GLY A 72 22.69 -6.72 8.73
N LYS A 73 22.35 -6.17 7.56
CA LYS A 73 21.75 -4.84 7.44
C LYS A 73 20.41 -4.82 8.20
N ARG A 74 20.24 -3.86 9.11
CA ARG A 74 18.99 -3.67 9.86
C ARG A 74 17.84 -3.46 8.88
N LYS A 75 16.74 -4.22 9.07
CA LYS A 75 15.51 -4.02 8.31
C LYS A 75 14.84 -2.74 8.80
N ARG A 76 14.36 -1.90 7.89
CA ARG A 76 13.47 -0.79 8.22
C ARG A 76 12.04 -1.31 8.18
N ILE A 77 11.34 -1.27 9.33
CA ILE A 77 9.95 -1.65 9.48
C ILE A 77 9.10 -0.38 9.39
N TYR A 78 8.01 -0.44 8.63
CA TYR A 78 7.06 0.65 8.45
C TYR A 78 5.77 0.35 9.19
N ALA A 79 5.14 1.39 9.74
CA ALA A 79 3.84 1.28 10.39
C ALA A 79 2.91 2.41 9.92
N THR A 80 1.63 2.10 9.76
CA THR A 80 0.61 3.10 9.41
C THR A 80 0.24 3.96 10.60
N THR A 81 0.05 5.25 10.37
CA THR A 81 -0.46 6.19 11.39
C THR A 81 -1.97 6.12 11.49
N SER A 82 -2.54 6.71 12.55
CA SER A 82 -4.00 6.90 12.64
C SER A 82 -4.56 7.76 11.50
N HIS A 83 -3.75 8.68 10.96
CA HIS A 83 -4.11 9.46 9.79
C HIS A 83 -4.29 8.59 8.53
N ALA A 84 -3.38 7.64 8.30
CA ALA A 84 -3.49 6.70 7.19
C ALA A 84 -4.78 5.86 7.26
N HIS A 85 -5.14 5.35 8.44
CA HIS A 85 -6.36 4.56 8.61
C HIS A 85 -7.62 5.34 8.24
N LYS A 86 -7.71 6.62 8.63
CA LYS A 86 -8.83 7.49 8.26
C LYS A 86 -8.93 7.68 6.75
N VAL A 87 -7.80 7.96 6.08
CA VAL A 87 -7.77 8.17 4.62
C VAL A 87 -8.10 6.87 3.88
N LEU A 88 -7.56 5.74 4.30
CA LEU A 88 -7.87 4.43 3.71
C LEU A 88 -9.36 4.08 3.85
N ALA A 89 -9.97 4.40 5.00
CA ALA A 89 -11.40 4.20 5.20
C ALA A 89 -12.25 5.09 4.26
N GLU A 90 -11.93 6.39 4.15
CA GLU A 90 -12.61 7.28 3.21
C GLU A 90 -12.48 6.80 1.76
N MET A 91 -11.29 6.36 1.34
CA MET A 91 -11.06 5.87 -0.02
C MET A 91 -11.83 4.58 -0.31
N LYS A 92 -11.91 3.67 0.66
CA LYS A 92 -12.72 2.46 0.56
C LYS A 92 -14.19 2.80 0.32
N GLU A 93 -14.76 3.72 1.10
CA GLU A 93 -16.17 4.10 0.96
C GLU A 93 -16.45 4.79 -0.38
N ILE A 94 -15.58 5.69 -0.82
CA ILE A 94 -15.70 6.33 -2.14
C ILE A 94 -15.68 5.28 -3.26
N ARG A 95 -14.70 4.36 -3.23
CA ARG A 95 -14.58 3.30 -4.24
C ARG A 95 -15.77 2.36 -4.20
N ALA A 96 -16.23 1.93 -3.02
CA ALA A 96 -17.39 1.06 -2.85
C ALA A 96 -18.68 1.71 -3.36
N GLY A 97 -18.88 3.00 -3.09
CA GLY A 97 -20.00 3.78 -3.62
C GLY A 97 -19.97 3.84 -5.16
N LEU A 98 -18.81 4.09 -5.74
CA LEU A 98 -18.64 4.08 -7.21
C LEU A 98 -18.95 2.70 -7.81
N TRP A 99 -18.42 1.62 -7.22
CA TRP A 99 -18.72 0.25 -7.65
C TRP A 99 -20.22 -0.07 -7.59
N SER A 100 -20.89 0.40 -6.54
CA SER A 100 -22.33 0.18 -6.34
C SER A 100 -23.20 0.98 -7.32
N ALA A 101 -22.71 2.15 -7.76
CA ALA A 101 -23.38 3.01 -8.72
C ALA A 101 -23.15 2.59 -10.18
N MET A 102 -22.18 1.70 -10.45
CA MET A 102 -21.97 1.20 -11.81
C MET A 102 -23.21 0.43 -12.26
N PRO A 103 -23.74 0.70 -13.47
CA PRO A 103 -24.82 -0.09 -14.01
C PRO A 103 -24.34 -1.54 -14.11
N LYS A 104 -25.20 -2.49 -13.71
CA LYS A 104 -24.96 -3.89 -14.01
C LYS A 104 -24.86 -3.99 -15.53
N LEU A 105 -23.66 -4.27 -16.05
CA LEU A 105 -23.51 -4.66 -17.44
C LEU A 105 -24.40 -5.88 -17.65
N ALA A 106 -25.55 -5.67 -18.30
CA ALA A 106 -26.29 -6.74 -18.92
C ALA A 106 -25.37 -7.27 -20.02
N TYR A 107 -24.55 -8.26 -19.67
CA TYR A 107 -23.83 -9.04 -20.65
C TYR A 107 -24.88 -9.84 -21.43
N GLU A 108 -25.56 -9.19 -22.37
CA GLU A 108 -25.97 -9.86 -23.59
C GLU A 108 -24.71 -10.13 -24.41
N LEU A 109 -23.86 -11.01 -23.89
CA LEU A 109 -23.06 -11.88 -24.73
C LEU A 109 -24.07 -12.79 -25.42
N LYS A 110 -24.73 -12.28 -26.46
CA LYS A 110 -25.16 -13.13 -27.55
C LYS A 110 -23.89 -13.80 -28.03
N LEU A 111 -23.75 -15.06 -27.65
CA LEU A 111 -23.00 -16.06 -28.39
C LEU A 111 -23.33 -15.84 -29.88
N ILE A 112 -22.38 -15.25 -30.60
CA ILE A 112 -22.25 -15.34 -32.05
C ILE A 112 -20.90 -16.00 -32.28
#